data_AF-A0A6P6ACS6-F1
#
_entry.id   AF-A0A6P6ACS6-F1
#
_cell.length_a   1.000
_cell.length_b   1.000
_cell.length_c   1.000
_cell.angle_alpha   90.00
_cell.angle_beta   90.00
_cell.angle_gamma   90.00
#
_symmetry.space_group_name_H-M   'P 1'
#
loop_
_entity.id
_entity.type
_entity.pdbx_description
1 polymer ?
#
loop_
_entity_poly.entity_id
_entity_poly.type
_entity_poly.pdbx_seq_one_letter_code
_entity_poly.pdbx_strand_id
1 'polypeptide(L)'
;MLSKHPRKQQLVLFLSLEHAVPQTCFYSTTLPTSSSPQNSESFMVKKCISLLQNCGSSKLKLRQIHAFSLKHGFPLNHPDIAKHLIYNLVSLSTPMSYPHKILSCIQTSNVFIWNTMIRGYAESENPKPALELYRQMQAS
;
A
#
# COMPACT_ATOMS: atom_id res chain seq x y z
N MET A 1 -13.17 43.10 -8.25
CA MET A 1 -12.97 41.72 -8.76
C MET A 1 -11.51 41.34 -8.60
N LEU A 2 -11.17 40.49 -7.64
CA LEU A 2 -9.86 39.81 -7.59
C LEU A 2 -10.08 38.41 -7.01
N SER A 3 -9.61 37.45 -7.80
CA SER A 3 -9.83 36.02 -7.73
C SER A 3 -9.31 35.39 -6.43
N LYS A 4 -10.18 34.68 -5.70
CA LYS A 4 -9.79 33.81 -4.58
C LYS A 4 -9.08 32.57 -5.14
N HIS A 5 -7.75 32.55 -5.01
CA HIS A 5 -6.92 31.38 -5.31
C HIS A 5 -7.18 30.23 -4.32
N PRO A 6 -7.51 29.00 -4.77
CA PRO A 6 -7.88 27.88 -3.89
C PRO A 6 -6.69 27.15 -3.26
N ARG A 7 -5.44 27.62 -3.47
CA ARG A 7 -4.24 26.87 -3.09
C ARG A 7 -3.84 26.95 -1.61
N LYS A 8 -4.47 27.82 -0.81
CA LYS A 8 -4.11 27.98 0.62
C LYS A 8 -4.90 27.08 1.57
N GLN A 9 -6.06 26.56 1.16
CA GLN A 9 -6.83 25.61 1.98
C GLN A 9 -6.32 24.16 1.85
N GLN A 10 -5.56 23.87 0.80
CA GLN A 10 -5.03 22.52 0.59
C GLN A 10 -3.81 22.21 1.47
N LEU A 11 -3.08 23.23 1.96
CA LEU A 11 -1.89 23.03 2.80
C LEU A 11 -2.22 22.64 4.24
N VAL A 12 -3.39 23.05 4.76
CA VAL A 12 -3.79 22.76 6.15
C VAL A 12 -4.12 21.28 6.34
N LEU A 13 -4.55 20.57 5.29
CA LEU A 13 -4.74 19.11 5.33
C LEU A 13 -3.42 18.33 5.28
N PHE A 14 -2.33 18.90 4.75
CA PHE A 14 -1.03 18.21 4.66
C PHE A 14 -0.28 18.17 6.00
N LEU A 15 -0.54 19.12 6.92
CA LEU A 15 0.14 19.18 8.22
C LEU A 15 -0.53 18.35 9.33
N SER A 16 -1.68 17.72 9.06
CA SER A 16 -2.30 16.77 10.01
C SER A 16 -1.85 15.32 9.80
N LEU A 17 -1.01 15.05 8.78
CA LEU A 17 -0.62 13.68 8.41
C LEU A 17 0.55 13.10 9.19
N GLU A 18 1.11 13.83 10.15
CA GLU A 18 2.16 13.32 11.06
C GLU A 18 1.57 12.68 12.33
N HIS A 19 0.28 12.85 12.62
CA HIS A 19 -0.32 12.35 13.89
C HIS A 19 -1.67 11.62 13.76
N ALA A 20 -2.17 11.35 12.56
CA ALA A 20 -3.39 10.56 12.38
C ALA A 20 -3.30 9.69 11.13
N VAL A 21 -2.62 8.54 11.24
CA VAL A 21 -2.97 7.38 10.41
C VAL A 21 -4.14 6.70 11.13
N PRO A 22 -5.38 6.79 10.63
CA PRO A 22 -6.49 6.10 11.27
C PRO A 22 -6.23 4.59 11.23
N GLN A 23 -6.43 3.92 12.37
CA GLN A 23 -6.29 2.47 12.55
C GLN A 23 -7.34 1.63 11.79
N THR A 24 -8.03 2.17 10.80
CA THR A 24 -9.22 1.52 10.26
C THR A 24 -8.92 0.91 8.91
N CYS A 25 -8.82 -0.43 8.89
CA CYS A 25 -9.17 -1.21 7.72
C CYS A 25 -10.62 -0.86 7.38
N PHE A 26 -10.84 0.00 6.37
CA PHE A 26 -12.18 0.30 5.91
C PHE A 26 -12.74 -0.95 5.23
N TYR A 27 -13.64 -1.66 5.91
CA TYR A 27 -14.56 -2.57 5.26
C TYR A 27 -15.47 -1.74 4.36
N SER A 28 -15.31 -1.88 3.04
CA SER A 28 -16.26 -1.32 2.09
C SER A 28 -17.55 -2.14 2.13
N THR A 29 -18.56 -1.66 2.83
CA THR A 29 -19.96 -2.06 2.59
C THR A 29 -20.34 -1.55 1.21
N THR A 30 -20.40 -2.43 0.21
CA THR A 30 -20.85 -2.08 -1.14
C THR A 30 -22.37 -1.94 -1.16
N LEU A 31 -22.85 -0.74 -1.47
CA LEU A 31 -24.21 -0.53 -1.98
C LEU A 31 -24.26 -0.93 -3.46
N PRO A 32 -25.34 -1.56 -3.95
CA PRO A 32 -25.44 -2.00 -5.32
C PRO A 32 -25.84 -0.83 -6.21
N THR A 33 -24.89 -0.27 -6.95
CA THR A 33 -25.19 0.65 -8.06
C THR A 33 -24.78 0.00 -9.37
N SER A 34 -25.78 -0.32 -10.18
CA SER A 34 -25.66 -0.94 -11.49
C SER A 34 -25.07 0.02 -12.52
N SER A 35 -23.76 -0.05 -12.73
CA SER A 35 -23.09 0.33 -13.99
C SER A 35 -21.75 -0.40 -14.06
N SER A 36 -21.49 -1.12 -15.17
CA SER A 36 -20.42 -2.12 -15.33
C SER A 36 -19.06 -1.76 -14.66
N PRO A 37 -18.72 -2.32 -13.48
CA PRO A 37 -17.55 -1.90 -12.68
C PRO A 37 -16.23 -2.61 -13.02
N GLN A 38 -16.28 -3.75 -13.71
CA GLN A 38 -15.15 -4.69 -13.83
C GLN A 38 -13.96 -4.14 -14.65
N ASN A 39 -14.23 -3.30 -15.67
CA ASN A 39 -13.18 -2.78 -16.55
C ASN A 39 -12.32 -1.69 -15.87
N SER A 40 -12.90 -0.91 -14.95
CA SER A 40 -12.21 0.21 -14.30
C SER A 40 -11.25 -0.29 -13.22
N GLU A 41 -11.67 -1.27 -12.42
CA GLU A 41 -10.83 -1.92 -11.41
C GLU A 41 -9.63 -2.61 -12.03
N SER A 42 -9.85 -3.40 -13.08
CA SER A 42 -8.77 -4.05 -13.84
C SER A 42 -7.76 -3.05 -14.42
N PHE A 43 -8.24 -1.93 -14.94
CA PHE A 43 -7.37 -0.87 -15.48
C PHE A 43 -6.51 -0.23 -14.39
N MET A 44 -7.09 0.11 -13.24
CA MET A 44 -6.36 0.77 -12.16
C MET A 44 -5.34 -0.14 -11.50
N VAL A 45 -5.66 -1.43 -11.33
CA VAL A 45 -4.72 -2.46 -10.86
C VAL A 45 -3.51 -2.54 -11.79
N LYS A 46 -3.74 -2.67 -13.10
CA LYS A 46 -2.67 -2.71 -14.13
C LYS A 46 -1.81 -1.46 -14.10
N LYS A 47 -2.43 -0.27 -13.97
CA LYS A 47 -1.72 1.00 -13.89
C LYS A 47 -0.83 1.08 -12.65
N CYS A 48 -1.33 0.68 -11.49
CA CYS A 48 -0.54 0.67 -10.26
C CYS A 48 0.64 -0.30 -10.34
N ILE A 49 0.42 -1.50 -10.88
CA ILE A 49 1.49 -2.48 -11.11
C ILE A 49 2.56 -1.90 -12.04
N SER A 50 2.18 -1.30 -13.16
CA SER A 50 3.11 -0.66 -14.10
C SER A 50 3.92 0.46 -13.43
N LEU A 51 3.27 1.31 -12.62
CA LEU A 51 3.97 2.36 -11.87
C LEU A 51 4.95 1.78 -10.85
N LEU A 52 4.59 0.71 -10.15
CA LEU A 52 5.48 0.06 -9.18
C LEU A 52 6.69 -0.59 -9.85
N GLN A 53 6.51 -1.20 -11.02
CA GLN A 53 7.58 -1.85 -11.78
C GLN A 53 8.53 -0.84 -12.44
N ASN A 54 8.00 0.25 -12.99
CA ASN A 54 8.78 1.19 -13.79
C ASN A 54 9.22 2.45 -13.04
N CYS A 55 8.52 2.81 -11.97
CA CYS A 55 8.74 4.07 -11.24
C CYS A 55 9.04 3.88 -9.75
N GLY A 56 9.08 2.65 -9.24
CA GLY A 56 9.33 2.30 -7.84
C GLY A 56 10.76 2.54 -7.34
N SER A 57 11.52 3.44 -7.96
CA SER A 57 12.96 3.59 -7.76
C SER A 57 13.38 4.28 -6.44
N SER A 58 12.43 4.80 -5.65
CA SER A 58 12.73 5.46 -4.38
C SER A 58 11.58 5.39 -3.40
N LYS A 59 11.90 5.52 -2.10
CA LYS A 59 10.91 5.54 -1.00
C LYS A 59 9.84 6.61 -1.21
N LEU A 60 10.23 7.78 -1.72
CA LEU A 60 9.32 8.89 -2.02
C LEU A 60 8.36 8.55 -3.17
N LYS A 61 8.87 7.98 -4.27
CA LYS A 61 8.02 7.58 -5.41
C LYS A 61 7.03 6.49 -5.02
N LEU A 62 7.44 5.51 -4.21
CA LEU A 62 6.53 4.47 -3.70
C LEU A 62 5.40 5.06 -2.85
N ARG A 63 5.70 6.03 -1.97
CA ARG A 63 4.67 6.74 -1.20
C ARG A 63 3.71 7.51 -2.11
N GLN A 64 4.23 8.15 -3.16
CA GLN A 64 3.39 8.85 -4.14
C GLN A 64 2.48 7.89 -4.91
N ILE A 65 2.99 6.73 -5.32
CA ILE A 65 2.20 5.69 -6.00
C ILE A 65 1.10 5.18 -5.06
N HIS A 66 1.41 4.91 -3.79
CA HIS A 66 0.40 4.49 -2.81
C HIS A 66 -0.65 5.57 -2.56
N ALA A 67 -0.24 6.83 -2.37
CA ALA A 67 -1.17 7.95 -2.22
C ALA A 67 -2.03 8.15 -3.48
N PHE A 68 -1.47 7.96 -4.67
CA PHE A 68 -2.21 7.98 -5.93
C PHE A 68 -3.33 6.93 -5.93
N SER A 69 -3.03 5.68 -5.57
CA SER A 69 -4.02 4.61 -5.56
C SER A 69 -5.16 4.90 -4.56
N LEU A 70 -4.82 5.34 -3.34
CA LEU A 70 -5.81 5.74 -2.33
C LEU A 70 -6.71 6.88 -2.80
N LYS A 71 -6.13 7.92 -3.41
CA LYS A 71 -6.87 9.08 -3.92
C LYS A 71 -7.92 8.70 -4.97
N HIS A 72 -7.67 7.63 -5.73
CA HIS A 72 -8.59 7.16 -6.77
C HIS A 72 -9.54 6.04 -6.30
N GLY A 73 -9.56 5.74 -4.99
CA GLY A 73 -10.45 4.72 -4.43
C GLY A 73 -9.96 3.28 -4.60
N PHE A 74 -8.68 3.07 -4.93
CA PHE A 74 -8.09 1.75 -5.12
C PHE A 74 -7.01 1.53 -4.04
N PRO A 75 -7.39 1.13 -2.82
CA PRO A 75 -6.40 0.81 -1.80
C PRO A 75 -5.45 -0.30 -2.29
N LEU A 76 -4.18 -0.23 -1.86
CA LEU A 76 -3.16 -1.20 -2.29
C LEU A 76 -3.23 -2.52 -1.52
N ASN A 77 -4.42 -2.92 -1.10
CA ASN A 77 -4.71 -4.21 -0.46
C ASN A 77 -5.00 -5.32 -1.49
N HIS A 78 -5.11 -4.99 -2.78
CA HIS A 78 -5.21 -6.01 -3.83
C HIS A 78 -3.90 -6.84 -3.87
N PRO A 79 -3.94 -8.17 -3.73
CA PRO A 79 -2.74 -9.01 -3.63
C PRO A 79 -1.71 -8.80 -4.74
N ASP A 80 -2.17 -8.62 -5.99
CA ASP A 80 -1.28 -8.38 -7.13
C ASP A 80 -0.56 -7.02 -7.11
N ILE A 81 -1.12 -6.01 -6.45
CA ILE A 81 -0.44 -4.73 -6.30
C ILE A 81 0.45 -4.76 -5.06
N ALA A 82 -0.07 -5.31 -3.96
CA ALA A 82 0.62 -5.44 -2.69
C ALA A 82 1.95 -6.19 -2.82
N LYS A 83 2.00 -7.29 -3.61
CA LYS A 83 3.25 -8.03 -3.85
C LYS A 83 4.36 -7.15 -4.42
N HIS A 84 4.04 -6.29 -5.38
CA HIS A 84 5.01 -5.39 -6.01
C HIS A 84 5.40 -4.25 -5.07
N LEU A 85 4.43 -3.70 -4.32
CA LEU A 85 4.69 -2.65 -3.36
C LEU A 85 5.60 -3.14 -2.23
N ILE A 86 5.25 -4.26 -1.58
CA ILE A 86 6.03 -4.88 -0.51
C ILE A 86 7.44 -5.21 -1.00
N TYR A 87 7.56 -5.81 -2.19
CA TYR A 87 8.87 -6.11 -2.79
C TYR A 87 9.75 -4.86 -2.93
N ASN A 88 9.22 -3.79 -3.51
CA ASN A 88 9.98 -2.55 -3.65
C ASN A 88 10.33 -1.92 -2.28
N LEU A 89 9.40 -1.93 -1.33
CA LEU A 89 9.62 -1.40 0.03
C LEU A 89 10.75 -2.15 0.76
N VAL A 90 10.74 -3.49 0.69
CA VAL A 90 11.79 -4.32 1.29
C VAL A 90 13.11 -4.12 0.57
N SER A 91 13.11 -4.10 -0.77
CA SER A 91 14.34 -3.96 -1.57
C SER A 91 15.01 -2.59 -1.40
N LEU A 92 14.26 -1.55 -1.04
CA LEU A 92 14.79 -0.24 -0.69
C LEU A 92 15.13 -0.10 0.80
N SER A 93 15.14 -1.19 1.56
CA SER A 93 15.40 -1.22 3.01
C SER A 93 14.56 -0.16 3.74
N THR A 94 13.26 -0.13 3.46
CA THR A 94 12.33 0.71 4.24
C THR A 94 12.11 0.11 5.62
N PRO A 95 11.80 0.94 6.65
CA PRO A 95 11.44 0.40 7.95
C PRO A 95 10.30 -0.60 7.82
N MET A 96 10.50 -1.81 8.37
CA MET A 96 9.59 -2.94 8.18
C MET A 96 8.18 -2.69 8.73
N SER A 97 8.00 -1.68 9.58
CA SER A 97 6.69 -1.23 10.05
C SER A 97 5.72 -0.87 8.93
N TYR A 98 6.21 -0.40 7.78
CA TYR A 98 5.36 -0.05 6.65
C TYR A 98 4.91 -1.24 5.79
N PRO A 99 5.80 -2.10 5.25
CA PRO A 99 5.37 -3.31 4.53
C PRO A 99 4.56 -4.25 5.43
N HIS A 100 4.82 -4.30 6.74
CA HIS A 100 3.99 -5.08 7.67
C HIS A 100 2.55 -4.56 7.79
N LYS A 101 2.35 -3.23 7.80
CA LYS A 101 1.00 -2.64 7.75
C LYS A 101 0.26 -2.99 6.45
N ILE A 102 0.98 -3.11 5.34
CA ILE A 102 0.36 -3.52 4.06
C ILE A 102 0.00 -5.01 4.13
N LEU A 103 0.88 -5.86 4.67
CA LEU A 103 0.62 -7.29 4.91
C LEU A 103 -0.64 -7.50 5.77
N SER A 104 -0.86 -6.68 6.81
CA SER A 104 -2.06 -6.81 7.65
C SER A 104 -3.37 -6.41 6.94
N CYS A 105 -3.29 -5.72 5.81
CA CYS A 105 -4.45 -5.26 5.05
C CYS A 105 -4.82 -6.18 3.89
N ILE A 106 -3.98 -7.15 3.52
CA ILE A 106 -4.26 -8.08 2.42
C ILE A 106 -4.97 -9.33 2.93
N GLN A 107 -6.06 -9.69 2.26
CA GLN A 107 -6.92 -10.80 2.70
C GLN A 107 -6.34 -12.17 2.34
N THR A 108 -5.57 -12.25 1.26
CA THR A 108 -4.88 -13.46 0.79
C THR A 108 -3.45 -13.13 0.40
N SER A 109 -2.50 -13.51 1.25
CA SER A 109 -1.07 -13.46 0.98
C SER A 109 -0.63 -14.72 0.24
N ASN A 110 0.14 -14.57 -0.83
CA ASN A 110 0.79 -15.71 -1.47
C ASN A 110 2.20 -15.93 -0.89
N VAL A 111 2.79 -17.09 -1.20
CA VAL A 111 4.13 -17.48 -0.75
C VAL A 111 5.20 -16.44 -1.11
N PHE A 112 5.05 -15.74 -2.24
CA PHE A 112 5.98 -14.68 -2.62
C PHE A 112 5.97 -13.51 -1.63
N ILE A 113 4.80 -13.06 -1.18
CA ILE A 113 4.69 -11.99 -0.18
C ILE A 113 5.31 -12.44 1.15
N TRP A 114 5.00 -13.66 1.61
CA TRP A 114 5.59 -14.21 2.83
C TRP A 114 7.11 -14.28 2.77
N ASN A 115 7.67 -14.86 1.70
CA ASN A 115 9.11 -14.94 1.50
C ASN A 115 9.76 -13.55 1.48
N THR A 116 9.12 -12.58 0.83
CA THR A 116 9.61 -11.20 0.78
C THR A 116 9.62 -10.56 2.16
N MET A 117 8.57 -10.76 2.96
CA MET A 117 8.44 -10.23 4.31
C MET A 117 9.44 -10.87 5.27
N ILE A 118 9.61 -12.20 5.21
CA ILE A 118 10.58 -12.96 6.01
C ILE A 118 11.99 -12.46 5.70
N ARG A 119 12.35 -12.35 4.41
CA ARG A 119 13.64 -11.78 3.98
C ARG A 119 13.83 -10.36 4.52
N GLY A 120 12.82 -9.51 4.37
CA GLY A 120 12.88 -8.12 4.83
C GLY A 120 13.12 -7.98 6.33
N TYR A 121 12.48 -8.83 7.15
CA TYR A 121 12.77 -8.84 8.59
C TYR A 121 14.15 -9.41 8.90
N ALA A 122 14.55 -10.50 8.25
CA ALA A 122 15.87 -11.11 8.45
C ALA A 122 17.03 -10.14 8.15
N GLU A 123 16.85 -9.25 7.17
CA GLU A 123 17.80 -8.20 6.79
C GLU A 123 17.64 -6.89 7.60
N SER A 124 16.64 -6.79 8.49
CA SER A 124 16.36 -5.58 9.26
C SER A 124 17.10 -5.55 10.61
N GLU A 125 17.06 -4.39 11.28
CA GLU A 125 17.60 -4.22 12.64
C GLU A 125 16.97 -5.16 13.68
N ASN A 126 15.75 -5.64 13.44
CA ASN A 126 15.07 -6.59 14.32
C ASN A 126 14.62 -7.84 13.54
N PRO A 127 15.44 -8.90 13.50
CA PRO A 127 15.13 -10.11 12.74
C PRO A 127 14.14 -11.07 13.41
N LYS A 128 13.82 -10.87 14.70
CA LYS A 128 12.92 -11.78 15.46
C LYS A 128 11.56 -12.04 14.78
N PRO A 129 10.87 -11.04 14.19
CA PRO A 129 9.58 -11.26 13.55
C PRO A 129 9.64 -12.18 12.32
N ALA A 130 10.82 -12.41 11.72
CA ALA A 130 10.96 -13.30 10.55
C ALA A 130 10.51 -14.73 10.87
N LEU A 131 10.87 -15.25 12.05
CA LEU A 131 10.49 -16.59 12.49
C LEU A 131 8.99 -16.71 12.76
N GLU A 132 8.40 -15.67 13.36
CA GLU A 132 6.96 -15.64 13.63
C GLU A 132 6.15 -15.58 12.32
N LEU A 133 6.60 -14.80 11.33
CA LEU A 133 6.00 -14.78 10.00
C LEU A 133 6.09 -16.13 9.29
N TYR A 134 7.22 -16.84 9.41
CA TYR A 134 7.36 -18.19 8.86
C TYR A 134 6.36 -19.16 9.50
N ARG A 135 6.19 -19.11 10.83
CA ARG A 135 5.21 -19.92 11.55
C ARG A 135 3.78 -19.59 11.13
N GLN A 136 3.45 -18.31 10.93
CA GLN A 136 2.14 -17.88 10.43
C GLN A 136 1.87 -18.41 9.02
N MET A 137 2.86 -18.35 8.13
CA MET A 137 2.75 -18.91 6.77
C MET A 137 2.50 -20.42 6.77
N GLN A 138 3.05 -21.16 7.73
CA GLN A 138 2.80 -22.62 7.84
C GLN A 138 1.40 -22.95 8.38
N ALA A 139 0.78 -22.03 9.11
CA ALA A 139 -0.53 -22.20 9.73
C ALA A 139 -1.69 -21.66 8.90
N SER A 140 -1.40 -20.96 7.79
CA SER A 140 -2.38 -20.30 6.90
C SER A 140 -2.89 -21.21 5.80
#